data_AF-A0A953TID0-F1
#
_entry.id   AF-A0A953TID0-F1
#
_cell.length_a   1.000
_cell.length_b   1.000
_cell.length_c   1.000
_cell.angle_alpha   90.00
_cell.angle_beta   90.00
_cell.angle_gamma   90.00
#
_symmetry.space_group_name_H-M   'P 1'
#
loop_
_entity.id
_entity.type
_entity.pdbx_description
1 polymer ?
#
loop_
_entity_poly.entity_id
_entity_poly.type
_entity_poly.pdbx_seq_one_letter_code
_entity_poly.pdbx_strand_id
1 'polypeptide(L)'
;MADGELLDSMDQGVFVFRDEMSLRPKADLAPMRYLEISAFHVRPGHGREWRELVKMVKAAYEKALPEAHWGVFEQMYGGDGGTYLVLTARKTLAEVDRASQNHEQFAVAMGEDGMKKLDELFAASVESSQHQVFAFNPRMSYVADEWIKADPDFWKPKAAAPAAKPAAEDKKAKP
;
A
#
# COMPACT_ATOMS: atom_id res chain seq x y z
N MET A 1 11.09 -21.86 -13.65
CA MET A 1 10.44 -22.68 -12.62
C MET A 1 8.98 -22.25 -12.58
N ALA A 2 8.04 -23.16 -12.43
CA ALA A 2 6.62 -22.87 -12.52
C ALA A 2 6.18 -22.13 -11.25
N ASP A 3 6.05 -20.80 -11.32
CA ASP A 3 5.61 -19.97 -10.19
C ASP A 3 4.23 -20.41 -9.63
N GLY A 4 3.47 -21.20 -10.37
CA GLY A 4 2.17 -21.74 -9.97
C GLY A 4 2.18 -22.86 -8.92
N GLU A 5 3.31 -23.53 -8.66
CA GLU A 5 3.35 -24.61 -7.63
C GLU A 5 3.24 -24.08 -6.19
N LEU A 6 3.44 -22.78 -5.98
CA LEU A 6 3.35 -22.12 -4.66
C LEU A 6 2.07 -21.28 -4.47
N LEU A 7 1.17 -21.27 -5.46
CA LEU A 7 -0.06 -20.50 -5.41
C LEU A 7 -1.14 -21.29 -4.64
N ASP A 8 -1.43 -20.88 -3.41
CA ASP A 8 -2.48 -21.50 -2.59
C ASP A 8 -3.89 -21.01 -2.97
N SER A 9 -4.01 -19.73 -3.35
CA SER A 9 -5.27 -19.11 -3.79
C SER A 9 -5.04 -17.91 -4.71
N MET A 10 -6.09 -17.55 -5.47
CA MET A 10 -6.12 -16.35 -6.32
C MET A 10 -7.48 -15.68 -6.17
N ASP A 11 -7.45 -14.43 -5.71
CA ASP A 11 -8.61 -13.54 -5.72
C ASP A 11 -8.47 -12.52 -6.86
N GLN A 12 -9.58 -12.26 -7.55
CA GLN A 12 -9.62 -11.29 -8.64
C GLN A 12 -10.83 -10.38 -8.47
N GLY A 13 -10.61 -9.07 -8.54
CA GLY A 13 -11.66 -8.06 -8.48
C GLY A 13 -11.51 -6.99 -9.55
N VAL A 14 -12.62 -6.31 -9.85
CA VAL A 14 -12.64 -5.10 -10.67
C VAL A 14 -12.81 -3.91 -9.74
N PHE A 15 -11.89 -2.95 -9.85
CA PHE A 15 -11.88 -1.77 -9.00
C PHE A 15 -12.00 -0.49 -9.83
N VAL A 16 -12.72 0.50 -9.31
CA VAL A 16 -12.91 1.81 -9.93
C VAL A 16 -12.19 2.86 -9.09
N PHE A 17 -11.37 3.66 -9.76
CA PHE A 17 -10.68 4.80 -9.14
C PHE A 17 -11.68 5.85 -8.65
N ARG A 18 -11.50 6.34 -7.43
CA ARG A 18 -12.33 7.37 -6.77
C ARG A 18 -11.51 8.63 -6.55
N ASP A 19 -11.54 9.53 -7.53
CA ASP A 19 -10.77 10.79 -7.50
C ASP A 19 -11.12 11.65 -6.28
N GLU A 20 -12.41 11.80 -5.98
CA GLU A 20 -12.89 12.61 -4.84
C GLU A 20 -12.33 12.15 -3.48
N MET A 21 -12.06 10.84 -3.34
CA MET A 21 -11.52 10.22 -2.13
C MET A 21 -9.98 10.19 -2.11
N SER A 22 -9.35 10.42 -3.24
CA SER A 22 -7.89 10.37 -3.41
C SER A 22 -7.24 11.70 -3.02
N LEU A 23 -5.99 11.64 -2.56
CA LEU A 23 -5.19 12.82 -2.28
C LEU A 23 -3.95 12.83 -3.18
N ARG A 24 -3.83 13.83 -4.05
CA ARG A 24 -2.66 14.04 -4.92
C ARG A 24 -2.12 12.72 -5.53
N PRO A 25 -2.99 11.89 -6.15
CA PRO A 25 -2.64 10.54 -6.57
C PRO A 25 -1.43 10.58 -7.50
N LYS A 26 -0.44 9.72 -7.26
CA LYS A 26 0.76 9.61 -8.09
C LYS A 26 0.58 8.46 -9.07
N ALA A 27 0.48 8.79 -10.36
CA ALA A 27 0.37 7.80 -11.43
C ALA A 27 1.72 7.18 -11.82
N ASP A 28 2.83 7.90 -11.59
CA ASP A 28 4.17 7.38 -11.85
C ASP A 28 4.69 6.59 -10.65
N LEU A 29 4.74 5.27 -10.81
CA LEU A 29 5.26 4.34 -9.82
C LEU A 29 6.66 3.80 -10.20
N ALA A 30 7.20 4.18 -11.37
CA ALA A 30 8.52 3.74 -11.82
C ALA A 30 9.64 4.00 -10.79
N PRO A 31 9.71 5.17 -10.12
CA PRO A 31 10.75 5.45 -9.13
C PRO A 31 10.41 4.92 -7.72
N MET A 32 9.25 4.27 -7.54
CA MET A 32 8.81 3.78 -6.23
C MET A 32 9.40 2.40 -5.95
N ARG A 33 9.48 2.03 -4.67
CA ARG A 33 10.04 0.77 -4.19
C ARG A 33 9.12 -0.01 -3.27
N TYR A 34 8.16 0.68 -2.68
CA TYR A 34 7.19 0.09 -1.78
C TYR A 34 5.79 0.56 -2.13
N LEU A 35 4.81 -0.29 -1.84
CA LEU A 35 3.39 0.01 -1.96
C LEU A 35 2.71 -0.34 -0.64
N GLU A 36 2.18 0.67 0.03
CA GLU A 36 1.26 0.47 1.14
C GLU A 36 -0.13 0.24 0.56
N ILE A 37 -0.76 -0.86 0.98
CA ILE A 37 -2.13 -1.21 0.63
C ILE A 37 -2.93 -1.26 1.92
N SER A 38 -3.86 -0.32 2.07
CA SER A 38 -4.87 -0.37 3.13
C SER A 38 -6.20 -0.77 2.52
N ALA A 39 -6.72 -1.93 2.91
CA ALA A 39 -8.04 -2.39 2.52
C ALA A 39 -9.02 -2.10 3.65
N PHE A 40 -10.13 -1.45 3.35
CA PHE A 40 -11.23 -1.21 4.27
C PHE A 40 -12.48 -1.90 3.74
N HIS A 41 -13.10 -2.73 4.56
CA HIS A 41 -14.41 -3.30 4.27
C HIS A 41 -15.46 -2.48 5.01
N VAL A 42 -16.33 -1.81 4.25
CA VAL A 42 -17.36 -0.92 4.78
C VAL A 42 -18.63 -1.71 5.04
N ARG A 43 -19.22 -1.54 6.22
CA ARG A 43 -20.47 -2.19 6.62
C ARG A 43 -21.58 -1.88 5.60
N PRO A 44 -22.38 -2.87 5.18
CA PRO A 44 -23.51 -2.64 4.30
C PRO A 44 -24.43 -1.53 4.83
N GLY A 45 -24.76 -0.57 3.97
CA GLY A 45 -25.60 0.60 4.33
C GLY A 45 -24.85 1.81 4.90
N HIS A 46 -23.58 1.68 5.28
CA HIS A 46 -22.80 2.76 5.93
C HIS A 46 -21.87 3.54 4.98
N GLY A 47 -22.16 3.50 3.68
CA GLY A 47 -21.35 4.20 2.68
C GLY A 47 -21.35 5.73 2.83
N ARG A 48 -22.37 6.31 3.50
CA ARG A 48 -22.43 7.75 3.77
C ARG A 48 -21.41 8.14 4.84
N GLU A 49 -21.41 7.42 5.94
CA GLU A 49 -20.49 7.59 7.07
C GLU A 49 -19.05 7.39 6.60
N TRP A 50 -18.79 6.38 5.76
CA TRP A 50 -17.50 6.17 5.13
C TRP A 50 -17.04 7.37 4.29
N ARG A 51 -17.91 7.91 3.43
CA ARG A 51 -17.58 9.11 2.62
C ARG A 51 -17.28 10.33 3.48
N GLU A 52 -18.03 10.50 4.56
CA GLU A 52 -17.80 11.59 5.52
C GLU A 52 -16.45 11.43 6.24
N LEU A 53 -16.14 10.22 6.69
CA LEU A 53 -14.85 9.87 7.28
C LEU A 53 -13.70 10.18 6.33
N VAL A 54 -13.76 9.68 5.09
CA VAL A 54 -12.71 9.89 4.08
C VAL A 54 -12.52 11.37 3.79
N LYS A 55 -13.62 12.15 3.70
CA LYS A 55 -13.55 13.60 3.49
C LYS A 55 -12.82 14.30 4.65
N MET A 56 -13.11 13.93 5.89
CA MET A 56 -12.43 14.50 7.07
C MET A 56 -10.94 14.17 7.06
N VAL A 57 -10.59 12.90 6.84
CA VAL A 57 -9.20 12.45 6.76
C VAL A 57 -8.45 13.21 5.66
N LYS A 58 -9.00 13.22 4.43
CA LYS A 58 -8.40 13.92 3.30
C LYS A 58 -8.14 15.40 3.60
N ALA A 59 -9.12 16.12 4.16
CA ALA A 59 -8.98 17.54 4.48
C ALA A 59 -7.88 17.81 5.52
N ALA A 60 -7.73 16.94 6.53
CA ALA A 60 -6.69 17.10 7.54
C ALA A 60 -5.29 16.86 6.95
N TYR A 61 -5.12 15.82 6.12
CA TYR A 61 -3.86 15.57 5.42
C TYR A 61 -3.53 16.66 4.39
N GLU A 62 -4.51 17.19 3.68
CA GLU A 62 -4.32 18.34 2.77
C GLU A 62 -3.75 19.56 3.49
N LYS A 63 -4.26 19.83 4.69
CA LYS A 63 -3.84 20.97 5.52
C LYS A 63 -2.48 20.76 6.19
N ALA A 64 -2.24 19.58 6.74
CA ALA A 64 -1.10 19.34 7.63
C ALA A 64 0.14 18.77 6.93
N LEU A 65 -0.05 18.04 5.82
CA LEU A 65 0.98 17.15 5.28
C LEU A 65 1.10 17.33 3.77
N PRO A 66 1.87 18.33 3.28
CA PRO A 66 2.00 18.66 1.86
C PRO A 66 2.50 17.51 0.97
N GLU A 67 3.24 16.56 1.54
CA GLU A 67 3.77 15.40 0.81
C GLU A 67 2.85 14.18 0.82
N ALA A 68 1.74 14.22 1.57
CA ALA A 68 0.82 13.10 1.66
C ALA A 68 0.11 12.85 0.32
N HIS A 69 0.02 11.60 -0.09
CA HIS A 69 -0.72 11.21 -1.27
C HIS A 69 -1.24 9.79 -1.15
N TRP A 70 -2.33 9.49 -1.84
CA TRP A 70 -2.86 8.14 -2.04
C TRP A 70 -3.88 8.13 -3.19
N GLY A 71 -4.08 6.95 -3.76
CA GLY A 71 -5.21 6.67 -4.65
C GLY A 71 -6.22 5.75 -3.96
N VAL A 72 -7.51 6.07 -4.08
CA VAL A 72 -8.60 5.20 -3.57
C VAL A 72 -9.26 4.48 -4.73
N PHE A 73 -9.49 3.18 -4.55
CA PHE A 73 -10.11 2.30 -5.52
C PHE A 73 -11.24 1.52 -4.83
N GLU A 74 -12.45 1.60 -5.38
CA GLU A 74 -13.63 0.90 -4.85
C GLU A 74 -13.87 -0.38 -5.65
N GLN A 75 -14.07 -1.50 -4.96
CA GLN A 75 -14.38 -2.77 -5.59
C GLN A 75 -15.81 -2.73 -6.16
N MET A 76 -15.94 -2.97 -7.47
CA MET A 76 -17.22 -3.14 -8.16
C MET A 76 -17.63 -4.60 -8.28
N TYR A 77 -16.67 -5.49 -8.53
CA TYR A 77 -16.91 -6.91 -8.79
C TYR A 77 -15.80 -7.79 -8.22
N GLY A 78 -16.08 -9.07 -7.98
CA GLY A 78 -15.10 -10.08 -7.57
C GLY A 78 -14.81 -10.13 -6.07
N GLY A 79 -15.79 -9.76 -5.23
CA GLY A 79 -15.72 -9.86 -3.78
C GLY A 79 -17.06 -9.46 -3.15
N ASP A 80 -17.08 -9.27 -1.84
CA ASP A 80 -18.30 -9.08 -1.05
C ASP A 80 -18.93 -7.67 -1.19
N GLY A 81 -18.38 -6.82 -2.07
CA GLY A 81 -18.76 -5.42 -2.20
C GLY A 81 -18.30 -4.58 -1.00
N GLY A 82 -18.40 -3.25 -1.07
CA GLY A 82 -18.04 -2.38 0.06
C GLY A 82 -16.54 -2.32 0.39
N THR A 83 -15.67 -2.93 -0.41
CA THR A 83 -14.22 -2.90 -0.23
C THR A 83 -13.60 -1.68 -0.92
N TYR A 84 -12.81 -0.91 -0.16
CA TYR A 84 -12.02 0.21 -0.64
C TYR A 84 -10.53 -0.07 -0.43
N LEU A 85 -9.75 0.00 -1.50
CA LEU A 85 -8.29 -0.04 -1.44
C LEU A 85 -7.75 1.39 -1.45
N VAL A 86 -6.93 1.72 -0.47
CA VAL A 86 -6.14 2.94 -0.41
C VAL A 86 -4.69 2.56 -0.68
N LEU A 87 -4.16 3.06 -1.80
CA LEU A 87 -2.83 2.75 -2.30
C LEU A 87 -1.89 3.94 -2.14
N THR A 88 -0.77 3.72 -1.47
CA THR A 88 0.27 4.75 -1.28
C THR A 88 1.63 4.19 -1.67
N ALA A 89 2.21 4.75 -2.73
CA ALA A 89 3.53 4.33 -3.21
C ALA A 89 4.66 5.13 -2.54
N ARG A 90 5.74 4.46 -2.15
CA ARG A 90 6.88 5.07 -1.44
C ARG A 90 8.20 4.75 -2.12
N LYS A 91 9.15 5.67 -2.04
CA LYS A 91 10.52 5.48 -2.53
C LYS A 91 11.38 4.68 -1.57
N THR A 92 11.17 4.81 -0.27
CA THR A 92 11.96 4.16 0.77
C THR A 92 11.09 3.70 1.93
N LEU A 93 11.57 2.74 2.72
CA LEU A 93 10.86 2.31 3.93
C LEU A 93 10.82 3.40 5.01
N ALA A 94 11.83 4.27 5.05
CA ALA A 94 11.82 5.44 5.93
C ALA A 94 10.63 6.39 5.65
N GLU A 95 10.06 6.38 4.44
CA GLU A 95 8.84 7.14 4.16
C GLU A 95 7.59 6.53 4.78
N VAL A 96 7.60 5.21 5.01
CA VAL A 96 6.55 4.49 5.74
C VAL A 96 6.65 4.81 7.23
N ASP A 97 7.87 4.81 7.79
CA ASP A 97 8.08 5.14 9.22
C ASP A 97 7.61 6.55 9.59
N ARG A 98 7.64 7.48 8.63
CA ARG A 98 7.08 8.84 8.81
C ARG A 98 5.58 8.85 9.06
N ALA A 99 4.83 7.77 8.75
CA ALA A 99 3.40 7.71 9.00
C ALA A 99 3.05 7.88 10.49
N SER A 100 3.82 7.29 11.40
CA SER A 100 3.65 7.48 12.85
C SER A 100 3.98 8.91 13.29
N GLN A 101 4.97 9.54 12.65
CA GLN A 101 5.36 10.93 12.92
C GLN A 101 4.29 11.90 12.45
N ASN A 102 3.60 11.55 11.36
CA ASN A 102 2.52 12.32 10.76
C ASN A 102 1.25 12.36 11.62
N HIS A 103 1.10 11.42 12.56
CA HIS A 103 -0.10 11.29 13.39
C HIS A 103 -0.33 12.54 14.27
N GLU A 104 0.74 13.14 14.79
CA GLU A 104 0.62 14.33 15.65
C GLU A 104 0.10 15.53 14.86
N GLN A 105 0.67 15.82 13.67
CA GLN A 105 0.19 16.95 12.86
C GLN A 105 -1.22 16.70 12.33
N PHE A 106 -1.55 15.44 12.01
CA PHE A 106 -2.91 15.04 11.67
C PHE A 106 -3.89 15.31 12.81
N ALA A 107 -3.57 14.87 14.04
CA ALA A 107 -4.41 15.07 15.22
C ALA A 107 -4.59 16.57 15.53
N VAL A 108 -3.53 17.37 15.43
CA VAL A 108 -3.61 18.84 15.56
C VAL A 108 -4.50 19.47 14.50
N ALA A 109 -4.43 19.00 13.24
CA ALA A 109 -5.27 19.52 12.17
C ALA A 109 -6.75 19.13 12.30
N MET A 110 -7.02 17.95 12.87
CA MET A 110 -8.37 17.45 13.16
C MET A 110 -8.98 18.15 14.40
N GLY A 111 -8.16 18.42 15.42
CA GLY A 111 -8.64 18.84 16.74
C GLY A 111 -9.37 17.72 17.50
N GLU A 112 -9.66 17.96 18.78
CA GLU A 112 -10.27 16.94 19.66
C GLU A 112 -11.64 16.45 19.16
N ASP A 113 -12.55 17.37 18.84
CA ASP A 113 -13.87 17.04 18.31
C ASP A 113 -13.79 16.32 16.97
N GLY A 114 -12.82 16.71 16.12
CA GLY A 114 -12.59 16.05 14.83
C GLY A 114 -12.10 14.62 15.01
N MET A 115 -11.17 14.38 15.93
CA MET A 115 -10.67 13.04 16.26
C MET A 115 -11.78 12.16 16.85
N LYS A 116 -12.59 12.69 17.77
CA LYS A 116 -13.73 11.97 18.32
C LYS A 116 -14.73 11.56 17.23
N LYS A 117 -15.07 12.49 16.34
CA LYS A 117 -15.98 12.21 15.23
C LYS A 117 -15.38 11.21 14.23
N LEU A 118 -14.07 11.26 14.01
CA LEU A 118 -13.36 10.28 13.19
C LEU A 118 -13.55 8.87 13.76
N ASP A 119 -13.35 8.68 15.07
CA ASP A 119 -13.50 7.39 15.74
C ASP A 119 -14.95 6.88 15.67
N GLU A 120 -15.93 7.75 15.90
CA GLU A 120 -17.36 7.43 15.79
C GLU A 120 -17.75 6.97 14.38
N LEU A 121 -17.32 7.71 13.35
CA LEU A 121 -17.57 7.35 11.96
C LEU A 121 -16.85 6.06 11.56
N PHE A 122 -15.62 5.85 12.06
CA PHE A 122 -14.86 4.63 11.77
C PHE A 122 -15.57 3.42 12.36
N ALA A 123 -15.95 3.48 13.63
CA ALA A 123 -16.68 2.40 14.30
C ALA A 123 -18.03 2.09 13.62
N ALA A 124 -18.74 3.14 13.19
CA ALA A 124 -20.02 3.00 12.51
C ALA A 124 -19.88 2.40 11.10
N SER A 125 -18.84 2.74 10.36
CA SER A 125 -18.74 2.42 8.93
C SER A 125 -17.81 1.27 8.57
N VAL A 126 -16.78 1.00 9.35
CA VAL A 126 -15.76 -0.01 9.00
C VAL A 126 -16.04 -1.31 9.74
N GLU A 127 -16.18 -2.39 8.97
CA GLU A 127 -16.30 -3.76 9.49
C GLU A 127 -14.94 -4.36 9.78
N SER A 128 -14.02 -4.22 8.84
CA SER A 128 -12.64 -4.69 8.96
C SER A 128 -11.68 -3.78 8.20
N SER A 129 -10.43 -3.79 8.61
CA SER A 129 -9.35 -3.11 7.90
C SER A 129 -8.09 -3.93 7.94
N GLN A 130 -7.31 -3.86 6.85
CA GLN A 130 -6.01 -4.51 6.73
C GLN A 130 -5.02 -3.51 6.17
N HIS A 131 -3.83 -3.43 6.77
CA HIS A 131 -2.76 -2.53 6.34
C HIS A 131 -1.51 -3.36 6.06
N GLN A 132 -1.02 -3.29 4.83
CA GLN A 132 0.11 -4.09 4.35
C GLN A 132 1.12 -3.21 3.62
N VAL A 133 2.39 -3.58 3.71
CA VAL A 133 3.47 -2.93 2.97
C VAL A 133 4.15 -3.99 2.11
N PHE A 134 4.15 -3.75 0.80
CA PHE A 134 4.81 -4.62 -0.17
C PHE A 134 6.04 -3.93 -0.72
N ALA A 135 7.11 -4.71 -0.94
CA ALA A 135 8.27 -4.25 -1.70
C ALA A 135 8.14 -4.67 -3.16
N PHE A 136 8.41 -3.77 -4.09
CA PHE A 136 8.49 -4.13 -5.50
C PHE A 136 9.70 -5.03 -5.73
N ASN A 137 9.44 -6.21 -6.30
CA ASN A 137 10.49 -7.12 -6.72
C ASN A 137 10.57 -7.11 -8.25
N PRO A 138 11.63 -6.54 -8.84
CA PRO A 138 11.75 -6.43 -10.29
C PRO A 138 11.83 -7.79 -11.00
N ARG A 139 12.10 -8.89 -10.27
CA ARG A 139 12.08 -10.25 -10.83
C ARG A 139 10.70 -10.89 -10.85
N MET A 140 9.74 -10.34 -10.11
CA MET A 140 8.37 -10.87 -9.97
C MET A 140 7.31 -9.87 -10.46
N SER A 141 7.72 -8.73 -10.99
CA SER A 141 6.82 -7.65 -11.41
C SER A 141 6.82 -7.51 -12.92
N TYR A 142 5.63 -7.53 -13.51
CA TYR A 142 5.43 -7.23 -14.92
C TYR A 142 5.02 -5.76 -15.05
N VAL A 143 5.94 -4.90 -15.49
CA VAL A 143 5.75 -3.45 -15.57
C VAL A 143 5.82 -2.95 -17.01
N ALA A 144 5.29 -1.74 -17.25
CA ALA A 144 5.34 -1.11 -18.56
C ALA A 144 6.78 -0.80 -19.00
N ASP A 145 7.04 -0.84 -20.31
CA ASP A 145 8.37 -0.57 -20.88
C ASP A 145 8.89 0.82 -20.51
N GLU A 146 8.00 1.80 -20.35
CA GLU A 146 8.31 3.16 -19.92
C GLU A 146 8.95 3.18 -18.53
N TRP A 147 8.49 2.34 -17.60
CA TRP A 147 9.05 2.28 -16.24
C TRP A 147 10.43 1.65 -16.26
N ILE A 148 10.61 0.60 -17.06
CA ILE A 148 11.91 -0.04 -17.26
C ILE A 148 12.91 0.97 -17.84
N LYS A 149 12.50 1.79 -18.82
CA LYS A 149 13.36 2.83 -19.40
C LYS A 149 13.69 3.93 -18.40
N ALA A 150 12.75 4.29 -17.52
CA ALA A 150 12.95 5.33 -16.52
C ALA A 150 13.95 4.94 -15.42
N ASP A 151 14.01 3.65 -15.06
CA ASP A 151 14.91 3.14 -14.01
C ASP A 151 15.42 1.71 -14.33
N PRO A 152 16.28 1.58 -15.35
CA PRO A 152 16.72 0.28 -15.82
C PRO A 152 17.58 -0.47 -14.80
N ASP A 153 18.30 0.24 -13.94
CA ASP A 153 19.17 -0.35 -12.93
C ASP A 153 18.36 -1.15 -11.91
N PHE A 154 17.17 -0.66 -11.53
CA PHE A 154 16.27 -1.38 -10.65
C PHE A 154 15.44 -2.44 -11.41
N TRP A 155 14.80 -2.06 -12.52
CA TRP A 155 13.84 -2.95 -13.20
C TRP A 155 14.48 -4.05 -14.06
N LYS A 156 15.76 -3.92 -14.43
CA LYS A 156 16.55 -4.95 -15.13
C LYS A 156 17.79 -5.32 -14.32
N PRO A 157 17.63 -5.89 -13.11
CA PRO A 157 18.77 -6.24 -12.29
C PRO A 157 19.58 -7.31 -13.01
N LYS A 158 20.89 -7.07 -13.17
CA LYS A 158 21.82 -8.09 -13.67
C LYS A 158 21.70 -9.32 -12.79
N ALA A 159 21.75 -10.52 -13.38
CA ALA A 159 21.69 -11.76 -12.61
C ALA A 159 22.75 -11.71 -11.49
N ALA A 160 22.31 -11.88 -10.24
CA ALA A 160 23.24 -11.94 -9.13
C ALA A 160 24.15 -13.16 -9.35
N ALA A 161 25.45 -12.99 -9.13
CA ALA A 161 26.36 -14.13 -9.12
C ALA A 161 25.85 -15.16 -8.08
N PRO A 162 25.86 -16.47 -8.39
CA PRO A 162 25.41 -17.47 -7.45
C PRO A 162 26.17 -17.33 -6.12
N ALA A 163 25.45 -17.40 -5.00
CA ALA A 163 26.03 -17.34 -3.68
C ALA A 163 27.18 -18.37 -3.59
N ALA A 164 28.35 -17.92 -3.13
CA ALA A 164 29.50 -18.80 -2.96
C ALA A 164 29.10 -19.96 -2.03
N LYS A 165 29.33 -21.20 -2.48
CA LYS A 165 29.10 -22.40 -1.67
C LYS A 165 29.87 -22.25 -0.35
N PRO A 166 29.29 -22.59 0.81
CA PRO A 166 30.04 -22.65 2.06
C PRO A 166 31.23 -23.58 1.87
N ALA A 167 32.42 -23.14 2.28
CA ALA A 167 33.60 -23.99 2.28
C ALA A 167 33.32 -25.20 3.18
N ALA A 168 33.46 -26.41 2.63
CA ALA A 168 33.39 -27.63 3.42
C ALA A 168 34.57 -27.62 4.41
N GLU A 169 34.26 -27.57 5.70
CA GLU A 169 35.26 -27.82 6.74
C GLU A 169 35.74 -29.28 6.61
N ASP A 170 37.01 -29.43 6.25
CA ASP A 170 37.73 -30.70 6.29
C ASP A 170 37.67 -31.29 7.71
N LYS A 171 36.77 -32.26 7.92
CA LYS A 171 36.86 -33.18 9.06
C LYS A 171 38.10 -34.05 8.87
N LYS A 172 39.23 -33.57 9.37
CA LYS A 172 40.45 -34.37 9.53
C LYS A 172 40.18 -35.45 10.58
N ALA A 173 39.91 -36.66 10.10
CA ALA A 173 39.91 -37.87 10.92
C ALA A 173 41.29 -38.04 11.59
N LYS A 174 41.29 -38.33 12.89
CA LYS A 174 42.50 -38.68 13.64
C LYS A 174 42.49 -40.20 13.86
N PRO A 175 43.63 -40.90 13.68
CA PRO A 175 43.74 -42.33 13.97
C PRO A 175 43.60 -42.61 15.48
#